data_AF-A0A2V8CID6-F1
#
_entry.id   AF-A0A2V8CID6-F1
#
_cell.length_a   1.000
_cell.length_b   1.000
_cell.length_c   1.000
_cell.angle_alpha   90.00
_cell.angle_beta   90.00
_cell.angle_gamma   90.00
#
_symmetry.space_group_name_H-M   'P 1'
#
loop_
_entity.id
_entity.type
_entity.pdbx_description
1 polymer ?
#
loop_
_entity_poly.entity_id
_entity_poly.type
_entity_poly.pdbx_seq_one_letter_code
_entity_poly.pdbx_strand_id
1 'polypeptide(L)'
;MPAPTRANDPDALTVHEWGTFTSIAGSDGTAVEWHALGGPSDLPCFVERSAFNIKGALAGTVRMETPVLYFYAPRETIVDVRVRFHSGVITEWFPRASVAQTNAPTAPGSTSAIEWTRVKVSPGGAHDFPVERGTSHYYTARETNAAAVRSGSQTEKFLFYRGVGRFTLPIAATMDAAGQVSIRKQGPGRIDEIILFSNDRGRLRYEVRRAADGLVTVDPPVTDQEPSLELQRMLV
;
A
#
# COMPACT_ATOMS: atom_id res chain seq x y z
N MET A 1 21.36 9.68 -21.38
CA MET A 1 20.12 9.98 -22.12
C MET A 1 19.03 10.24 -21.09
N PRO A 2 18.56 11.48 -20.89
CA PRO A 2 17.41 11.71 -20.04
C PRO A 2 16.17 11.10 -20.71
N ALA A 3 15.31 10.44 -19.93
CA ALA A 3 14.05 9.92 -20.42
C ALA A 3 13.15 11.09 -20.89
N PRO A 4 12.46 10.99 -22.03
CA PRO A 4 11.60 12.05 -22.51
C PRO A 4 10.44 12.27 -21.52
N THR A 5 10.25 13.51 -21.09
CA THR A 5 9.17 13.91 -20.20
C THR A 5 7.84 13.80 -20.95
N ARG A 6 7.01 12.80 -20.62
CA ARG A 6 5.71 12.47 -21.22
C ARG A 6 4.57 13.45 -20.92
N ALA A 7 4.86 14.67 -20.48
CA ALA A 7 3.81 15.63 -20.17
C ALA A 7 3.18 16.11 -21.48
N ASN A 8 1.94 15.68 -21.75
CA ASN A 8 1.03 16.11 -22.84
C ASN A 8 0.78 15.15 -24.01
N ASP A 9 0.96 13.84 -23.85
CA ASP A 9 0.32 12.90 -24.79
C ASP A 9 -1.16 12.74 -24.41
N PRO A 10 -2.12 13.27 -25.21
CA PRO A 10 -3.55 13.18 -24.92
C PRO A 10 -4.08 11.75 -24.96
N ASP A 11 -3.27 10.79 -25.42
CA ASP A 11 -3.55 9.36 -25.46
C ASP A 11 -2.83 8.56 -24.35
N ALA A 12 -2.12 9.25 -23.44
CA ALA A 12 -1.34 8.59 -22.41
C ALA A 12 -2.21 7.84 -21.39
N LEU A 13 -1.89 6.57 -21.20
CA LEU A 13 -2.30 5.82 -20.02
C LEU A 13 -1.50 6.30 -18.81
N THR A 14 -2.20 6.69 -17.74
CA THR A 14 -1.62 6.92 -16.43
C THR A 14 -2.03 5.81 -15.47
N VAL A 15 -1.09 5.28 -14.69
CA VAL A 15 -1.36 4.26 -13.67
C VAL A 15 -0.87 4.76 -12.33
N HIS A 16 -1.75 4.77 -11.32
CA HIS A 16 -1.38 5.10 -9.94
C HIS A 16 -1.44 3.83 -9.10
N GLU A 17 -0.34 3.52 -8.42
CA GLU A 17 -0.32 2.54 -7.34
C GLU A 17 -0.56 3.28 -6.02
N TRP A 18 -1.49 2.77 -5.22
CA TRP A 18 -1.80 3.34 -3.91
C TRP A 18 -1.89 2.24 -2.86
N GLY A 19 -1.17 2.39 -1.76
CA GLY A 19 -1.16 1.40 -0.68
C GLY A 19 -0.11 1.74 0.38
N THR A 20 -0.10 0.96 1.45
CA THR A 20 0.86 1.12 2.56
C THR A 20 1.66 -0.15 2.79
N PHE A 21 2.89 0.05 3.27
CA PHE A 21 3.66 -0.98 3.95
C PHE A 21 3.58 -0.74 5.45
N THR A 22 3.20 -1.78 6.19
CA THR A 22 3.15 -1.76 7.65
C THR A 22 4.28 -2.60 8.21
N SER A 23 5.02 -2.04 9.15
CA SER A 23 6.08 -2.73 9.89
C SER A 23 5.99 -2.40 11.37
N ILE A 24 6.44 -3.32 12.21
CA ILE A 24 6.54 -3.14 13.66
C ILE A 24 8.02 -3.00 13.99
N ALA A 25 8.42 -1.88 14.57
CA ALA A 25 9.80 -1.65 14.99
C ALA A 25 10.00 -2.02 16.46
N GLY A 26 11.15 -2.61 16.78
CA GLY A 26 11.64 -2.78 18.15
C GLY A 26 12.12 -1.46 18.74
N SER A 27 12.56 -1.49 20.00
CA SER A 27 13.08 -0.30 20.70
C SER A 27 14.34 0.30 20.04
N ASP A 28 15.08 -0.49 19.27
CA ASP A 28 16.25 -0.08 18.49
C ASP A 28 15.90 0.45 17.09
N GLY A 29 14.60 0.48 16.74
CA GLY A 29 14.12 0.91 15.43
C GLY A 29 14.28 -0.15 14.34
N THR A 30 14.72 -1.36 14.67
CA THR A 30 14.81 -2.48 13.74
C THR A 30 13.44 -3.13 13.57
N ALA A 31 13.07 -3.47 12.34
CA ALA A 31 11.81 -4.16 12.06
C ALA A 31 11.81 -5.56 12.71
N VAL A 32 10.77 -5.85 13.48
CA VAL A 32 10.55 -7.12 14.18
C VAL A 32 9.74 -8.06 13.27
N GLU A 33 10.07 -9.34 13.34
CA GLU A 33 9.29 -10.37 12.66
C GLU A 33 7.97 -10.61 13.40
N TRP A 34 6.86 -10.64 12.64
CA TRP A 34 5.53 -10.87 13.19
C TRP A 34 4.64 -11.63 12.22
N HIS A 35 3.53 -12.17 12.74
CA HIS A 35 2.49 -12.79 11.92
C HIS A 35 1.68 -11.72 11.19
N ALA A 36 2.22 -11.26 10.06
CA ALA A 36 1.65 -10.18 9.26
C ALA A 36 0.17 -10.40 8.90
N LEU A 37 -0.24 -11.65 8.68
CA LEU A 37 -1.63 -12.02 8.35
C LEU A 37 -2.49 -12.40 9.57
N GLY A 38 -2.01 -12.12 10.79
CA GLY A 38 -2.71 -12.41 12.03
C GLY A 38 -3.83 -11.41 12.30
N GLY A 39 -5.03 -11.66 11.77
CA GLY A 39 -6.23 -10.87 12.07
C GLY A 39 -7.46 -11.32 11.29
N PRO A 40 -8.67 -10.85 11.64
CA PRO A 40 -9.82 -10.92 10.75
C PRO A 40 -9.49 -10.15 9.47
N SER A 41 -9.61 -10.80 8.32
CA SER A 41 -9.60 -10.11 7.03
C SER A 41 -11.05 -9.83 6.66
N ASP A 42 -11.39 -8.57 6.43
CA ASP A 42 -12.69 -8.12 5.90
C ASP A 42 -12.70 -8.14 4.36
N LEU A 43 -11.74 -8.84 3.73
CA LEU A 43 -11.68 -8.98 2.29
C LEU A 43 -12.85 -9.85 1.79
N PRO A 44 -13.50 -9.44 0.68
CA PRO A 44 -14.57 -10.22 0.06
C PRO A 44 -14.14 -11.66 -0.28
N CYS A 45 -15.09 -12.59 -0.30
CA CYS A 45 -14.85 -13.98 -0.66
C CYS A 45 -14.41 -14.17 -2.12
N PHE A 46 -14.74 -13.24 -3.03
CA PHE A 46 -14.27 -13.28 -4.42
C PHE A 46 -12.77 -12.99 -4.58
N VAL A 47 -12.10 -12.47 -3.54
CA VAL A 47 -10.66 -12.24 -3.55
C VAL A 47 -9.92 -13.57 -3.56
N GLU A 48 -9.02 -13.74 -4.53
CA GLU A 48 -8.18 -14.93 -4.63
C GLU A 48 -7.14 -14.91 -3.51
N ARG A 49 -6.83 -16.10 -2.98
CA ARG A 49 -5.86 -16.27 -1.90
C ARG A 49 -4.81 -17.28 -2.34
N SER A 50 -3.55 -16.94 -2.11
CA SER A 50 -2.42 -17.86 -2.33
C SER A 50 -2.55 -19.10 -1.46
N ALA A 51 -2.06 -20.24 -1.93
CA ALA A 51 -1.86 -21.40 -1.06
C ALA A 51 -0.86 -21.11 0.08
N PHE A 52 0.03 -20.13 -0.09
CA PHE A 52 0.91 -19.65 0.97
C PHE A 52 0.18 -18.80 2.03
N ASN A 53 -1.07 -18.41 1.78
CA ASN A 53 -1.92 -17.66 2.73
C ASN A 53 -2.49 -18.57 3.84
N ILE A 54 -1.63 -19.38 4.46
CA ILE A 54 -1.98 -20.16 5.65
C ILE A 54 -1.91 -19.20 6.84
N LYS A 55 -3.08 -18.86 7.38
CA LYS A 55 -3.25 -17.98 8.54
C LYS A 55 -2.30 -18.38 9.67
N GLY A 56 -1.37 -17.48 10.02
CA GLY A 56 -0.39 -17.70 11.09
C GLY A 56 0.93 -18.36 10.67
N ALA A 57 1.12 -18.79 9.42
CA ALA A 57 2.36 -19.44 8.97
C ALA A 57 3.35 -18.49 8.29
N LEU A 58 2.88 -17.38 7.70
CA LEU A 58 3.75 -16.40 7.05
C LEU A 58 4.21 -15.33 8.05
N ALA A 59 5.48 -15.41 8.42
CA ALA A 59 6.17 -14.40 9.21
C ALA A 59 7.02 -13.50 8.30
N GLY A 60 6.96 -12.19 8.56
CA GLY A 60 7.70 -11.18 7.82
C GLY A 60 7.90 -9.93 8.65
N THR A 61 8.70 -9.00 8.13
CA THR A 61 8.93 -7.70 8.76
C THR A 61 8.03 -6.61 8.18
N VAL A 62 7.41 -6.89 7.02
CA VAL A 62 6.54 -5.95 6.31
C VAL A 62 5.25 -6.64 5.85
N ARG A 63 4.11 -6.02 6.12
CA ARG A 63 2.82 -6.31 5.47
C ARG A 63 2.55 -5.26 4.41
N MET A 64 2.29 -5.70 3.19
CA MET A 64 1.79 -4.87 2.10
C MET A 64 0.26 -4.86 2.18
N GLU A 65 -0.28 -3.81 2.81
CA GLU A 65 -1.65 -3.83 3.32
C GLU A 65 -2.71 -3.77 2.24
N THR A 66 -2.72 -2.83 1.29
CA THR A 66 -3.77 -2.78 0.25
C THR A 66 -3.29 -2.05 -1.02
N PRO A 67 -2.21 -2.48 -1.68
CA PRO A 67 -1.88 -1.85 -2.95
C PRO A 67 -2.96 -2.13 -3.99
N VAL A 68 -3.46 -1.04 -4.55
CA VAL A 68 -4.39 -1.03 -5.69
C VAL A 68 -3.74 -0.25 -6.83
N LEU A 69 -3.96 -0.73 -8.06
CA LEU A 69 -3.57 -0.04 -9.29
C LEU A 69 -4.80 0.56 -9.95
N TYR A 70 -4.83 1.88 -10.02
CA TYR A 70 -5.84 2.65 -10.74
C TYR A 70 -5.34 3.01 -12.14
N PHE A 71 -6.20 2.87 -13.13
CA PHE A 71 -5.90 3.15 -14.53
C PHE A 71 -6.69 4.36 -15.01
N TYR A 72 -6.01 5.30 -15.64
CA TYR A 72 -6.61 6.49 -16.24
C TYR A 72 -6.23 6.51 -17.71
N ALA A 73 -7.22 6.31 -18.58
CA ALA A 73 -7.04 6.29 -20.01
C ALA A 73 -8.12 7.16 -20.68
N PRO A 74 -7.80 7.88 -21.77
CA PRO A 74 -8.75 8.72 -22.50
C PRO A 74 -9.70 7.91 -23.38
N ARG A 75 -9.33 6.67 -23.72
CA ARG A 75 -10.11 5.71 -24.51
C ARG A 75 -9.90 4.29 -24.00
N GLU A 76 -10.73 3.38 -24.47
CA GLU A 76 -10.55 1.96 -24.23
C GLU A 76 -9.14 1.51 -24.67
N THR A 77 -8.45 0.77 -23.81
CA THR A 77 -7.11 0.24 -24.11
C THR A 77 -6.91 -1.14 -23.49
N ILE A 78 -5.93 -1.88 -24.00
CA ILE A 78 -5.55 -3.20 -23.49
C ILE A 78 -4.11 -3.13 -23.01
N VAL A 79 -3.87 -3.60 -21.79
CA VAL A 79 -2.55 -3.54 -21.15
C VAL A 79 -2.15 -4.88 -20.56
N ASP A 80 -0.85 -5.14 -20.51
CA ASP A 80 -0.26 -6.21 -19.71
C ASP A 80 0.37 -5.59 -18.46
N VAL A 81 0.07 -6.15 -17.30
CA VAL A 81 0.52 -5.62 -16.00
C VAL A 81 1.33 -6.69 -15.30
N ARG A 82 2.54 -6.33 -14.85
CA ARG A 82 3.42 -7.19 -14.06
C ARG A 82 3.96 -6.42 -12.87
N VAL A 83 3.74 -6.96 -11.68
CA VAL A 83 4.35 -6.45 -10.44
C VAL A 83 5.37 -7.46 -9.95
N ARG A 84 6.57 -6.98 -9.60
CA ARG A 84 7.62 -7.77 -8.94
C ARG A 84 7.71 -7.38 -7.48
N PHE A 85 7.66 -8.37 -6.60
CA PHE A 85 7.83 -8.19 -5.17
C PHE A 85 9.11 -8.87 -4.70
N HIS A 86 10.17 -8.07 -4.56
CA HIS A 86 11.48 -8.54 -4.12
C HIS A 86 11.46 -8.87 -2.63
N SER A 87 12.03 -10.01 -2.26
CA SER A 87 12.03 -10.55 -0.89
C SER A 87 10.62 -10.58 -0.27
N GLY A 88 9.61 -10.90 -1.08
CA GLY A 88 8.22 -10.92 -0.66
C GLY A 88 7.35 -11.88 -1.46
N VAL A 89 6.19 -12.18 -0.88
CA VAL A 89 5.19 -13.13 -1.37
C VAL A 89 3.87 -12.40 -1.61
N ILE A 90 3.16 -12.74 -2.70
CA ILE A 90 1.80 -12.24 -2.94
C ILE A 90 0.80 -13.20 -2.29
N THR A 91 -0.08 -12.69 -1.45
CA THR A 91 -0.94 -13.49 -0.57
C THR A 91 -2.42 -13.42 -0.95
N GLU A 92 -2.86 -12.30 -1.50
CA GLU A 92 -4.22 -12.07 -1.99
C GLU A 92 -4.22 -11.19 -3.23
N TRP A 93 -5.17 -11.39 -4.14
CA TRP A 93 -5.35 -10.54 -5.33
C TRP A 93 -6.74 -10.65 -5.95
N PHE A 94 -7.09 -9.65 -6.75
CA PHE A 94 -8.28 -9.64 -7.60
C PHE A 94 -8.13 -8.55 -8.67
N PRO A 95 -8.60 -8.72 -9.92
CA PRO A 95 -9.08 -9.94 -10.57
C PRO A 95 -8.07 -11.08 -10.64
N ARG A 96 -8.45 -12.23 -11.21
CA ARG A 96 -7.60 -13.40 -11.45
C ARG A 96 -6.31 -13.00 -12.16
N ALA A 97 -5.20 -13.51 -11.65
CA ALA A 97 -3.87 -13.25 -12.14
C ALA A 97 -3.04 -14.54 -12.23
N SER A 98 -1.98 -14.51 -13.03
CA SER A 98 -0.91 -15.49 -12.93
C SER A 98 0.06 -15.06 -11.84
N VAL A 99 0.41 -15.97 -10.93
CA VAL A 99 1.27 -15.68 -9.78
C VAL A 99 2.43 -16.67 -9.76
N ALA A 100 3.66 -16.15 -9.81
CA ALA A 100 4.90 -16.92 -9.78
C ALA A 100 5.67 -16.61 -8.49
N GLN A 101 5.88 -17.61 -7.64
CA GLN A 101 6.52 -17.46 -6.32
C GLN A 101 7.36 -18.71 -6.03
N THR A 102 8.39 -18.57 -5.20
CA THR A 102 9.22 -19.70 -4.78
C THR A 102 8.62 -20.40 -3.55
N ASN A 103 9.09 -21.60 -3.23
CA ASN A 103 8.72 -22.30 -2.00
C ASN A 103 9.34 -21.66 -0.73
N ALA A 104 10.20 -20.65 -0.88
CA ALA A 104 10.81 -19.86 0.19
C ALA A 104 10.63 -18.35 -0.10
N PRO A 105 9.38 -17.86 -0.12
CA PRO A 105 9.05 -16.64 -0.87
C PRO A 105 9.42 -15.34 -0.13
N THR A 106 9.98 -15.45 1.07
CA THR A 106 10.49 -14.31 1.86
C THR A 106 11.98 -14.42 2.18
N ALA A 107 12.69 -15.37 1.57
CA ALA A 107 14.14 -15.47 1.72
C ALA A 107 14.84 -14.27 1.05
N PRO A 108 15.98 -13.79 1.58
CA PRO A 108 16.75 -12.73 0.93
C PRO A 108 17.05 -13.06 -0.53
N GLY A 109 16.79 -12.13 -1.44
CA GLY A 109 17.01 -12.31 -2.89
C GLY A 109 15.93 -13.11 -3.62
N SER A 110 14.92 -13.65 -2.92
CA SER A 110 13.72 -14.19 -3.57
C SER A 110 12.95 -13.09 -4.30
N THR A 111 12.18 -13.46 -5.33
CA THR A 111 11.29 -12.52 -6.02
C THR A 111 10.02 -13.25 -6.41
N SER A 112 8.88 -12.71 -5.97
CA SER A 112 7.57 -13.12 -6.48
C SER A 112 7.13 -12.17 -7.58
N ALA A 113 6.26 -12.64 -8.47
CA ALA A 113 5.60 -11.83 -9.47
C ALA A 113 4.10 -12.15 -9.55
N ILE A 114 3.31 -11.13 -9.84
CA ILE A 114 1.90 -11.25 -10.20
C ILE A 114 1.68 -10.55 -11.55
N GLU A 115 0.94 -11.21 -12.42
CA GLU A 115 0.77 -10.82 -13.83
C GLU A 115 -0.70 -10.92 -14.26
N TRP A 116 -1.22 -9.82 -14.80
CA TRP A 116 -2.49 -9.79 -15.51
C TRP A 116 -2.21 -9.52 -16.98
N THR A 117 -2.63 -10.44 -17.84
CA THR A 117 -2.48 -10.29 -19.29
C THR A 117 -3.75 -9.77 -19.92
N ARG A 118 -3.60 -8.92 -20.94
CA ARG A 118 -4.67 -8.36 -21.76
C ARG A 118 -5.80 -7.73 -20.94
N VAL A 119 -5.45 -6.98 -19.91
CA VAL A 119 -6.41 -6.24 -19.09
C VAL A 119 -7.07 -5.17 -19.95
N LYS A 120 -8.38 -5.26 -20.13
CA LYS A 120 -9.16 -4.24 -20.81
C LYS A 120 -9.44 -3.10 -19.83
N VAL A 121 -8.99 -1.90 -20.15
CA VAL A 121 -9.23 -0.66 -19.40
C VAL A 121 -10.32 0.12 -20.14
N SER A 122 -11.44 0.41 -19.48
CA SER A 122 -12.62 1.05 -20.08
C SER A 122 -13.00 2.32 -19.31
N PRO A 123 -12.66 3.52 -19.82
CA PRO A 123 -13.01 4.76 -19.16
C PRO A 123 -14.50 5.08 -19.30
N GLY A 124 -15.10 5.60 -18.22
CA GLY A 124 -16.52 5.97 -18.19
C GLY A 124 -17.48 4.76 -18.21
N GLY A 125 -18.78 5.07 -18.15
CA GLY A 125 -19.87 4.08 -18.11
C GLY A 125 -20.16 3.53 -16.71
N ALA A 126 -21.35 2.95 -16.56
CA ALA A 126 -21.70 2.16 -15.39
C ALA A 126 -21.10 0.76 -15.55
N HIS A 127 -20.51 0.24 -14.46
CA HIS A 127 -19.94 -1.10 -14.42
C HIS A 127 -20.45 -1.81 -13.17
N ASP A 128 -20.85 -3.06 -13.34
CA ASP A 128 -21.26 -3.91 -12.24
C ASP A 128 -20.02 -4.61 -11.67
N PHE A 129 -19.59 -4.16 -10.50
CA PHE A 129 -18.50 -4.78 -9.76
C PHE A 129 -19.05 -5.79 -8.74
N PRO A 130 -18.34 -6.89 -8.45
CA PRO A 130 -18.78 -7.85 -7.46
C PRO A 130 -18.90 -7.18 -6.07
N VAL A 131 -19.99 -7.44 -5.37
CA VAL A 131 -20.22 -6.91 -4.02
C VAL A 131 -20.87 -7.98 -3.16
N GLU A 132 -20.42 -8.09 -1.92
CA GLU A 132 -21.00 -8.97 -0.91
C GLU A 132 -21.78 -8.17 0.12
N ARG A 133 -22.64 -8.85 0.88
CA ARG A 133 -23.34 -8.24 2.01
C ARG A 133 -22.33 -7.93 3.12
N GLY A 134 -22.32 -6.68 3.59
CA GLY A 134 -21.48 -6.24 4.70
C GLY A 134 -20.60 -5.06 4.32
N THR A 135 -20.01 -4.42 5.33
CA THR A 135 -19.05 -3.34 5.17
C THR A 135 -17.66 -3.92 4.99
N SER A 136 -16.92 -3.44 3.99
CA SER A 136 -15.50 -3.76 3.77
C SER A 136 -14.82 -2.51 3.23
N HIS A 137 -13.63 -2.17 3.74
CA HIS A 137 -12.87 -1.03 3.20
C HIS A 137 -12.48 -1.26 1.74
N TYR A 138 -12.52 -2.51 1.26
CA TYR A 138 -12.29 -2.86 -0.14
C TYR A 138 -13.18 -2.05 -1.09
N TYR A 139 -14.44 -1.85 -0.72
CA TYR A 139 -15.39 -1.16 -1.59
C TYR A 139 -15.18 0.36 -1.64
N THR A 140 -14.69 0.96 -0.54
CA THR A 140 -14.37 2.40 -0.50
C THR A 140 -13.26 2.76 -1.49
N ALA A 141 -12.33 1.84 -1.76
CA ALA A 141 -11.30 2.04 -2.79
C ALA A 141 -11.87 2.22 -4.21
N ARG A 142 -13.17 1.97 -4.44
CA ARG A 142 -13.81 2.22 -5.74
C ARG A 142 -14.16 3.68 -5.99
N GLU A 143 -14.13 4.53 -4.96
CA GLU A 143 -14.53 5.94 -5.00
C GLU A 143 -13.46 6.83 -5.68
N THR A 144 -13.13 6.50 -6.93
CA THR A 144 -12.17 7.24 -7.75
C THR A 144 -12.73 7.47 -9.15
N ASN A 145 -12.12 8.39 -9.91
CA ASN A 145 -12.41 8.61 -11.33
C ASN A 145 -11.64 7.63 -12.26
N ALA A 146 -11.02 6.57 -11.72
CA ALA A 146 -10.31 5.57 -12.52
C ALA A 146 -11.23 4.83 -13.49
N ALA A 147 -10.68 4.35 -14.59
CA ALA A 147 -11.35 3.47 -15.52
C ALA A 147 -11.58 2.08 -14.90
N ALA A 148 -12.67 1.41 -15.28
CA ALA A 148 -12.86 0.01 -14.93
C ALA A 148 -11.84 -0.86 -15.67
N VAL A 149 -11.39 -1.92 -15.00
CA VAL A 149 -10.49 -2.93 -15.55
C VAL A 149 -11.20 -4.27 -15.64
N ARG A 150 -10.92 -5.03 -16.69
CA ARG A 150 -11.40 -6.39 -16.86
C ARG A 150 -10.27 -7.33 -17.21
N SER A 151 -10.12 -8.40 -16.43
CA SER A 151 -9.23 -9.52 -16.71
C SER A 151 -10.04 -10.81 -16.82
N GLY A 152 -10.00 -11.45 -17.98
CA GLY A 152 -10.91 -12.56 -18.29
C GLY A 152 -12.37 -12.13 -18.18
N SER A 153 -13.14 -12.82 -17.34
CA SER A 153 -14.55 -12.51 -17.05
C SER A 153 -14.74 -11.57 -15.85
N GLN A 154 -13.69 -11.25 -15.11
CA GLN A 154 -13.77 -10.48 -13.87
C GLN A 154 -13.50 -9.00 -14.13
N THR A 155 -14.38 -8.16 -13.62
CA THR A 155 -14.34 -6.70 -13.76
C THR A 155 -14.22 -6.07 -12.39
N GLU A 156 -13.38 -5.05 -12.27
CA GLU A 156 -13.16 -4.27 -11.04
C GLU A 156 -12.77 -2.82 -11.38
N LYS A 157 -12.76 -1.93 -10.40
CA LYS A 157 -12.28 -0.55 -10.53
C LYS A 157 -10.76 -0.42 -10.54
N PHE A 158 -10.05 -1.44 -10.06
CA PHE A 158 -8.60 -1.46 -9.87
C PHE A 158 -8.07 -2.90 -9.94
N LEU A 159 -6.76 -3.05 -10.12
CA LEU A 159 -6.10 -4.33 -9.80
C LEU A 159 -5.66 -4.29 -8.35
N PHE A 160 -6.09 -5.26 -7.56
CA PHE A 160 -5.76 -5.40 -6.15
C PHE A 160 -4.77 -6.54 -5.95
N TYR A 161 -3.80 -6.32 -5.07
CA TYR A 161 -2.92 -7.36 -4.56
C TYR A 161 -2.53 -7.03 -3.11
N ARG A 162 -2.05 -8.03 -2.38
CA ARG A 162 -1.44 -7.88 -1.05
C ARG A 162 -0.31 -8.88 -0.91
N GLY A 163 0.53 -8.67 0.10
CA GLY A 163 1.66 -9.54 0.31
C GLY A 163 2.35 -9.35 1.65
N VAL A 164 3.29 -10.26 1.90
CA VAL A 164 4.18 -10.22 3.06
C VAL A 164 5.61 -10.18 2.56
N GLY A 165 6.44 -9.34 3.15
CA GLY A 165 7.83 -9.15 2.76
C GLY A 165 8.80 -9.18 3.94
N ARG A 166 10.08 -9.38 3.61
CA ARG A 166 11.22 -9.23 4.51
C ARG A 166 12.27 -8.34 3.85
N PHE A 167 12.09 -7.03 4.00
CA PHE A 167 13.00 -6.01 3.47
C PHE A 167 13.07 -4.81 4.40
N THR A 168 14.09 -3.98 4.23
CA THR A 168 14.31 -2.75 5.00
C THR A 168 13.44 -1.62 4.44
N LEU A 169 12.63 -0.99 5.30
CA LEU A 169 11.85 0.19 4.94
C LEU A 169 12.75 1.42 4.76
N PRO A 170 12.30 2.46 4.03
CA PRO A 170 13.10 3.67 3.82
C PRO A 170 13.26 4.55 5.07
N ILE A 171 12.65 4.16 6.20
CA ILE A 171 12.72 4.83 7.49
C ILE A 171 12.86 3.81 8.62
N ALA A 172 13.51 4.21 9.71
CA ALA A 172 13.37 3.60 11.02
C ALA A 172 12.98 4.66 12.03
N ALA A 173 12.13 4.29 12.99
CA ALA A 173 11.71 5.15 14.07
C ALA A 173 12.09 4.52 15.40
N THR A 174 12.63 5.32 16.32
CA THR A 174 12.83 4.95 17.73
C THR A 174 12.03 5.89 18.61
N MET A 175 11.74 5.45 19.83
CA MET A 175 11.14 6.27 20.88
C MET A 175 11.99 6.12 22.14
N ASP A 176 12.36 7.23 22.76
CA ASP A 176 13.11 7.20 24.01
C ASP A 176 12.18 7.08 25.24
N ALA A 177 12.77 7.04 26.44
CA ALA A 177 12.03 6.94 27.69
C ALA A 177 11.17 8.18 28.01
N ALA A 178 11.44 9.32 27.37
CA ALA A 178 10.64 10.54 27.49
C ALA A 178 9.50 10.61 26.45
N GLY A 179 9.40 9.61 25.56
CA GLY A 179 8.40 9.58 24.49
C GLY A 179 8.79 10.37 23.25
N GLN A 180 10.03 10.85 23.16
CA GLN A 180 10.52 11.57 21.98
C GLN A 180 10.73 10.58 20.83
N VAL A 181 10.15 10.88 19.67
CA VAL A 181 10.24 10.04 18.48
C VAL A 181 11.39 10.54 17.61
N SER A 182 12.31 9.64 17.26
CA SER A 182 13.45 9.91 16.38
C SER A 182 13.32 9.08 15.11
N ILE A 183 13.27 9.75 13.95
CA ILE A 183 13.09 9.10 12.65
C ILE A 183 14.36 9.24 11.82
N ARG A 184 14.95 8.11 11.46
CA ARG A 184 16.15 8.01 10.63
C ARG A 184 15.78 7.50 9.24
N LYS A 185 16.18 8.24 8.21
CA LYS A 185 16.15 7.78 6.82
C LYS A 185 17.06 6.56 6.64
N GLN A 186 16.56 5.57 5.93
CA GLN A 186 17.28 4.38 5.53
C GLN A 186 17.21 4.25 4.00
N GLY A 187 18.34 4.17 3.33
CA GLY A 187 18.38 3.96 1.87
C GLY A 187 18.20 5.21 0.99
N PRO A 188 18.19 5.03 -0.34
CA PRO A 188 18.46 6.09 -1.31
C PRO A 188 17.26 6.99 -1.71
N GLY A 189 16.07 6.84 -1.11
CA GLY A 189 14.89 7.64 -1.47
C GLY A 189 14.81 8.99 -0.76
N ARG A 190 14.13 9.98 -1.37
CA ARG A 190 13.68 11.17 -0.64
C ARG A 190 12.45 10.80 0.18
N ILE A 191 12.37 11.29 1.41
CA ILE A 191 11.16 11.26 2.21
C ILE A 191 10.63 12.68 2.11
N ASP A 192 9.38 12.84 1.67
CA ASP A 192 8.79 14.16 1.48
C ASP A 192 8.13 14.64 2.77
N GLU A 193 7.25 13.80 3.29
CA GLU A 193 6.44 14.09 4.47
C GLU A 193 6.40 12.89 5.41
N ILE A 194 6.33 13.21 6.69
CA ILE A 194 6.15 12.26 7.79
C ILE A 194 4.88 12.69 8.51
N ILE A 195 4.01 11.72 8.78
CA ILE A 195 2.83 11.91 9.62
C ILE A 195 3.02 11.05 10.87
N LEU A 196 3.12 11.69 12.03
CA LEU A 196 3.17 11.00 13.32
C LEU A 196 1.76 10.93 13.90
N PHE A 197 1.30 9.73 14.22
CA PHE A 197 0.06 9.51 14.96
C PHE A 197 0.38 9.12 16.40
N SER A 198 -0.32 9.73 17.36
CA SER A 198 -0.25 9.36 18.77
C SER A 198 -1.65 9.05 19.29
N ASN A 199 -1.75 8.06 20.18
CA ASN A 199 -2.99 7.69 20.85
C ASN A 199 -2.72 7.57 22.35
N ASP A 200 -3.22 8.53 23.13
CA ASP A 200 -3.17 8.50 24.59
C ASP A 200 -4.57 8.26 25.14
N ARG A 201 -4.80 7.06 25.67
CA ARG A 201 -6.09 6.64 26.29
C ARG A 201 -7.30 6.92 25.38
N GLY A 202 -7.16 6.67 24.08
CA GLY A 202 -8.22 6.88 23.08
C GLY A 202 -8.25 8.27 22.47
N ARG A 203 -7.42 9.21 22.95
CA ARG A 203 -7.25 10.53 22.31
C ARG A 203 -6.21 10.42 21.19
N LEU A 204 -6.68 10.44 19.95
CA LEU A 204 -5.81 10.52 18.77
C LEU A 204 -5.34 11.95 18.51
N ARG A 205 -4.04 12.11 18.23
CA ARG A 205 -3.45 13.33 17.66
C ARG A 205 -2.58 12.95 16.48
N TYR A 206 -2.46 13.86 15.50
CA TYR A 206 -1.52 13.70 14.41
C TYR A 206 -0.69 14.96 14.20
N GLU A 207 0.49 14.77 13.64
CA GLU A 207 1.40 15.85 13.28
C GLU A 207 2.01 15.56 11.92
N VAL A 208 2.02 16.56 11.04
CA VAL A 208 2.69 16.48 9.73
C VAL A 208 4.00 17.27 9.80
N ARG A 209 5.08 16.64 9.34
CA ARG A 209 6.41 17.26 9.23
C ARG A 209 6.96 17.00 7.84
N ARG A 210 7.51 18.03 7.19
CA ARG A 210 8.35 17.81 6.00
C ARG A 210 9.65 17.17 6.47
N ALA A 211 10.03 16.06 5.84
CA ALA A 211 11.28 15.42 6.15
C ALA A 211 12.43 16.29 5.59
N ALA A 212 13.20 16.90 6.49
CA ALA A 212 14.50 17.45 6.13
C ALA A 212 15.48 16.28 5.88
N ASP A 213 16.50 16.48 5.05
CA ASP A 213 17.55 15.47 4.83
C ASP A 213 18.33 15.24 6.14
N GLY A 214 17.92 14.25 6.93
CA GLY A 214 18.52 13.95 8.23
C GLY A 214 17.49 13.59 9.29
N LEU A 215 17.97 13.16 10.46
CA LEU A 215 17.16 12.76 11.61
C LEU A 215 16.04 13.78 11.87
N VAL A 216 14.79 13.33 11.85
CA VAL A 216 13.65 14.14 12.30
C VAL A 216 13.32 13.72 13.72
N THR A 217 13.48 14.66 14.65
CA THR A 217 13.06 14.50 16.04
C THR A 217 11.72 15.18 16.22
N VAL A 218 10.76 14.45 16.80
CA VAL A 218 9.43 14.97 17.13
C VAL A 218 9.24 14.88 18.62
N ASP A 219 9.00 16.04 19.25
CA ASP A 219 8.71 16.13 20.67
C ASP A 219 7.36 15.48 21.00
N PRO A 220 7.21 14.88 22.20
CA PRO A 220 5.92 14.36 22.62
C PRO A 220 4.88 15.49 22.69
N PRO A 221 3.61 15.24 22.32
CA PRO A 221 2.58 16.26 22.39
C PRO A 221 2.37 16.73 23.83
N VAL A 222 2.48 18.04 24.07
CA VAL A 222 2.19 18.67 25.36
C VAL A 222 0.68 18.56 25.65
N THR A 223 0.34 18.17 26.87
CA THR A 223 -0.98 17.67 27.29
C THR A 223 -2.14 18.68 27.26
N ASP A 224 -1.87 19.97 27.03
CA ASP A 224 -2.78 21.06 27.46
C ASP A 224 -3.47 21.86 26.34
N GLN A 225 -3.49 21.36 25.09
CA GLN A 225 -4.34 21.97 24.07
C GLN A 225 -5.46 21.01 23.62
N GLU A 226 -6.70 21.47 23.79
CA GLU A 226 -7.87 20.80 23.22
C GLU A 226 -7.70 20.70 21.69
N PRO A 227 -7.78 19.50 21.10
CA PRO A 227 -7.70 19.36 19.66
C PRO A 227 -9.01 19.77 19.01
N SER A 228 -9.05 20.95 18.40
CA SER A 228 -9.97 21.22 17.30
C SER A 228 -9.41 20.57 16.03
N LEU A 229 -10.18 19.67 15.42
CA LEU A 229 -9.98 19.21 14.05
C LEU A 229 -10.21 20.40 13.10
N GLU A 230 -9.25 21.32 13.00
CA GLU A 230 -9.25 22.33 11.94
C GLU A 230 -8.53 21.75 10.72
N LEU A 231 -9.33 21.21 9.80
CA LEU A 231 -8.89 20.90 8.45
C LEU A 231 -8.65 22.25 7.74
N GLN A 232 -7.47 22.86 7.91
CA GLN A 232 -7.09 23.99 7.07
C GLN A 232 -6.96 23.47 5.65
N ARG A 233 -7.96 23.80 4.81
CA ARG A 233 -7.88 23.65 3.37
C ARG A 233 -6.59 24.32 2.90
N MET A 234 -5.62 23.55 2.45
CA MET A 234 -4.66 24.06 1.48
C MET A 234 -5.43 24.27 0.18
N LEU A 235 -5.99 25.47 0.03
CA LEU A 235 -6.28 26.03 -1.29
C LEU A 235 -4.95 26.11 -2.03
N VAL A 236 -4.88 25.41 -3.16
CA VAL A 236 -4.05 25.83 -4.29
C VAL A 236 -4.90 26.72 -5.17
#